data_AF-A0A921E6I7-F1
#
_entry.id   AF-A0A921E6I7-F1
#
_cell.length_a   1.000
_cell.length_b   1.000
_cell.length_c   1.000
_cell.angle_alpha   90.00
_cell.angle_beta   90.00
_cell.angle_gamma   90.00
#
_symmetry.space_group_name_H-M   'P 1'
#
loop_
_entity.id
_entity.type
_entity.pdbx_description
1 polymer ?
#
loop_
_entity_poly.entity_id
_entity_poly.type
_entity_poly.pdbx_seq_one_letter_code
_entity_poly.pdbx_strand_id
1 'polypeptide(L)'
;MTAPASKTASRRKAEWTRPVSQKFYQSICRQVHEVSLLSEDITESNVIQCIDDYIEKGNADVEFTDAETVVFTLLQPLIDKAIARSMRARAAAARRRELAQAAIPATPTPTEAIQPAPAESAKSSAADGAAGPTTATSSEELRQSTTDGLPDANRQSATIEPSAAAEPAEATAPAAEALPPAPLTQRDEKRAKRREAALIRRLEKRRKRLARRQSPSSQQR
;
A
#
# COMPACT_ATOMS: atom_id res chain seq x y z
N MET A 1 8.27 -24.34 47.95
CA MET A 1 7.32 -24.48 46.82
C MET A 1 7.42 -23.23 45.98
N THR A 2 8.12 -23.30 44.84
CA THR A 2 8.43 -22.12 44.01
C THR A 2 7.90 -22.38 42.61
N ALA A 3 6.85 -21.65 42.23
CA ALA A 3 6.24 -21.74 40.90
C ALA A 3 7.11 -21.02 39.85
N PRO A 4 7.36 -21.61 38.67
CA PRO A 4 8.02 -20.89 37.59
C PRO A 4 7.02 -19.99 36.86
N ALA A 5 7.34 -18.69 36.82
CA ALA A 5 6.62 -17.69 36.06
C ALA A 5 6.74 -17.96 34.55
N SER A 6 5.62 -18.24 33.90
CA SER A 6 5.54 -18.39 32.44
C SER A 6 5.62 -17.02 31.76
N LYS A 7 6.76 -16.75 31.14
CA LYS A 7 6.96 -15.62 30.21
C LYS A 7 5.97 -15.75 29.04
N THR A 8 5.06 -14.79 28.93
CA THR A 8 4.16 -14.66 27.79
C THR A 8 4.96 -14.20 26.56
N ALA A 9 5.33 -15.16 25.70
CA ALA A 9 5.90 -14.87 24.39
C ALA A 9 4.85 -14.18 23.53
N SER A 10 5.07 -12.89 23.22
CA SER A 10 4.27 -12.13 22.26
C SER A 10 4.24 -12.85 20.92
N ARG A 11 3.05 -13.35 20.53
CA ARG A 11 2.80 -13.96 19.23
C ARG A 11 2.99 -12.89 18.15
N ARG A 12 4.20 -12.81 17.59
CA ARG A 12 4.41 -12.10 16.33
C ARG A 12 3.50 -12.77 15.30
N LYS A 13 2.61 -11.99 14.69
CA LYS A 13 1.72 -12.47 13.63
C LYS A 13 2.58 -13.11 12.55
N ALA A 14 2.22 -14.32 12.12
CA ALA A 14 2.92 -15.02 11.04
C ALA A 14 3.07 -14.08 9.82
N GLU A 15 4.25 -14.07 9.22
CA GLU A 15 4.57 -13.18 8.11
C GLU A 15 3.78 -13.61 6.86
N TRP A 16 2.98 -12.69 6.32
CA TRP A 16 2.17 -12.96 5.15
C TRP A 16 3.01 -12.89 3.88
N THR A 17 3.31 -14.03 3.26
CA THR A 17 4.19 -14.14 2.09
C THR A 17 3.45 -14.23 0.76
N ARG A 18 2.17 -14.66 0.75
CA ARG A 18 1.34 -14.86 -0.46
C ARG A 18 1.31 -13.63 -1.38
N PRO A 19 1.19 -13.76 -2.72
CA PRO A 19 1.34 -12.63 -3.66
C PRO A 19 0.22 -11.59 -3.61
N VAL A 20 -0.91 -11.87 -2.96
CA VAL A 20 -1.98 -10.89 -2.70
C VAL A 20 -1.88 -10.26 -1.30
N SER A 21 -2.69 -9.25 -1.02
CA SER A 21 -2.83 -8.73 0.36
C SER A 21 -3.72 -9.64 1.20
N GLN A 22 -3.36 -9.86 2.47
CA GLN A 22 -4.19 -10.60 3.42
C GLN A 22 -5.63 -10.10 3.47
N LYS A 23 -5.84 -8.77 3.43
CA LYS A 23 -7.19 -8.19 3.46
C LYS A 23 -8.01 -8.52 2.22
N PHE A 24 -7.38 -8.59 1.06
CA PHE A 24 -8.05 -8.95 -0.18
C PHE A 24 -8.47 -10.42 -0.15
N TYR A 25 -7.56 -11.31 0.26
CA TYR A 25 -7.86 -12.73 0.39
C TYR A 25 -9.01 -12.99 1.38
N GLN A 26 -9.02 -12.35 2.55
CA GLN A 26 -10.15 -12.48 3.47
C GLN A 26 -11.49 -12.01 2.88
N SER A 27 -11.46 -10.97 2.04
CA SER A 27 -12.65 -10.47 1.36
C SER A 27 -13.18 -11.48 0.33
N ILE A 28 -12.29 -12.12 -0.44
CA ILE A 28 -12.70 -13.07 -1.47
C ILE A 28 -13.24 -14.36 -0.84
N CYS A 29 -12.60 -14.87 0.23
CA CYS A 29 -13.12 -16.03 0.97
C CYS A 29 -14.53 -15.77 1.51
N ARG A 30 -14.78 -14.57 2.06
CA ARG A 30 -16.12 -14.18 2.51
C ARG A 30 -17.13 -14.16 1.37
N GLN A 31 -16.75 -13.59 0.23
CA GLN A 31 -17.64 -13.51 -0.93
C GLN A 31 -17.99 -14.90 -1.48
N VAL A 32 -17.01 -15.80 -1.56
CA VAL A 32 -17.24 -17.19 -1.97
C VAL A 32 -18.16 -17.90 -0.99
N HIS A 33 -17.94 -17.72 0.32
CA HIS A 33 -18.82 -18.25 1.35
C HIS A 33 -20.26 -17.74 1.18
N GLU A 34 -20.46 -16.43 1.02
CA GLU A 34 -21.78 -15.83 0.80
C GLU A 34 -22.48 -16.39 -0.45
N VAL A 35 -21.75 -16.60 -1.55
CA VAL A 35 -22.31 -17.16 -2.79
C VAL A 35 -22.65 -18.65 -2.63
N SER A 36 -21.84 -19.42 -1.89
CA SER A 36 -22.13 -20.83 -1.60
C SER A 36 -23.39 -21.02 -0.74
N LEU A 37 -23.77 -20.02 0.06
CA LEU A 37 -25.04 -20.04 0.81
C LEU A 37 -26.26 -19.80 -0.09
N LEU A 38 -26.06 -19.28 -1.30
CA LEU A 38 -27.14 -18.94 -2.24
C LEU A 38 -27.34 -20.00 -3.34
N SER A 39 -26.35 -20.87 -3.57
CA SER A 39 -26.38 -21.89 -4.62
C SER A 39 -25.72 -23.17 -4.14
N GLU A 40 -26.45 -24.28 -4.22
CA GLU A 40 -25.96 -25.62 -3.86
C GLU A 40 -24.91 -26.15 -4.85
N ASP A 41 -24.90 -25.62 -6.08
CA ASP A 41 -23.95 -25.99 -7.14
C ASP A 41 -22.55 -25.41 -6.93
N ILE A 42 -22.36 -24.63 -5.85
CA ILE A 42 -21.12 -23.93 -5.54
C ILE A 42 -20.57 -24.46 -4.22
N THR A 43 -19.46 -25.20 -4.31
CA THR A 43 -18.77 -25.71 -3.13
C THR A 43 -17.66 -24.75 -2.70
N GLU A 44 -17.82 -24.14 -1.53
CA GLU A 44 -16.88 -23.15 -0.98
C GLU A 44 -15.44 -23.67 -0.98
N SER A 45 -15.24 -24.90 -0.48
CA SER A 45 -13.91 -25.51 -0.36
C SER A 45 -13.22 -25.66 -1.71
N ASN A 46 -13.96 -26.04 -2.76
CA ASN A 46 -13.39 -26.25 -4.09
C ASN A 46 -12.96 -24.92 -4.71
N VAL A 47 -13.82 -23.91 -4.62
CA VAL A 47 -13.53 -22.57 -5.14
C VAL A 47 -12.38 -21.91 -4.38
N ILE A 48 -12.34 -22.03 -3.04
CA ILE A 48 -11.23 -21.47 -2.24
C ILE A 48 -9.91 -22.18 -2.57
N GLN A 49 -9.90 -23.51 -2.64
CA GLN A 49 -8.70 -24.27 -3.00
C GLN A 49 -8.19 -23.85 -4.39
N CYS A 50 -9.10 -23.70 -5.35
CA CYS A 50 -8.75 -23.25 -6.68
C CYS A 50 -8.20 -21.81 -6.71
N ILE A 51 -8.77 -20.90 -5.91
CA ILE A 51 -8.22 -19.55 -5.74
C ILE A 51 -6.80 -19.61 -5.15
N ASP A 52 -6.55 -20.47 -4.17
CA ASP A 52 -5.22 -20.65 -3.59
C ASP A 52 -4.22 -21.19 -4.61
N ASP A 53 -4.60 -22.22 -5.38
CA ASP A 53 -3.77 -22.77 -6.45
C ASP A 53 -3.49 -21.74 -7.55
N TYR A 54 -4.49 -20.95 -7.93
CA TYR A 54 -4.32 -19.88 -8.91
C TYR A 54 -3.39 -18.78 -8.41
N ILE A 55 -3.53 -18.35 -7.14
CA ILE A 55 -2.68 -17.32 -6.53
C ILE A 55 -1.22 -17.79 -6.43
N GLU A 56 -0.99 -19.06 -6.12
CA GLU A 56 0.37 -19.59 -5.89
C GLU A 56 1.06 -20.08 -7.18
N LYS A 57 0.35 -20.81 -8.02
CA LYS A 57 0.89 -21.50 -9.20
C LYS A 57 0.57 -20.75 -10.50
N GLY A 58 -0.42 -19.87 -10.50
CA GLY A 58 -0.91 -19.19 -11.70
C GLY A 58 -1.83 -20.05 -12.57
N ASN A 59 -2.18 -21.26 -12.13
CA ASN A 59 -3.11 -22.15 -12.80
C ASN A 59 -4.09 -22.74 -11.80
N ALA A 60 -5.32 -22.96 -12.28
CA ALA A 60 -6.45 -23.55 -11.59
C ALA A 60 -6.74 -24.90 -12.27
N ASP A 61 -6.21 -25.99 -11.72
CA ASP A 61 -6.41 -27.35 -12.25
C ASP A 61 -7.41 -28.10 -11.36
N VAL A 62 -8.64 -27.57 -11.32
CA VAL A 62 -9.72 -28.09 -10.51
C VAL A 62 -10.93 -28.29 -11.41
N GLU A 63 -11.55 -29.47 -11.34
CA GLU A 63 -12.82 -29.74 -12.02
C GLU A 63 -13.92 -28.90 -11.35
N PHE A 64 -14.50 -28.00 -12.13
CA PHE A 64 -15.54 -27.09 -11.69
C PHE A 64 -16.90 -27.51 -12.21
N THR A 65 -17.94 -27.24 -11.42
CA THR A 65 -19.30 -27.13 -11.97
C THR A 65 -19.40 -25.89 -12.87
N ASP A 66 -20.44 -25.82 -13.71
CA ASP A 66 -20.67 -24.64 -14.55
C ASP A 66 -20.81 -23.36 -13.71
N ALA A 67 -21.48 -23.45 -12.56
CA ALA A 67 -21.66 -22.33 -11.64
C ALA A 67 -20.33 -21.88 -11.01
N GLU A 68 -19.51 -22.82 -10.55
CA GLU A 68 -18.18 -22.53 -9.98
C GLU A 68 -17.25 -21.92 -11.04
N THR A 69 -17.32 -22.42 -12.28
CA THR A 69 -16.58 -21.86 -13.42
C THR A 69 -16.93 -20.39 -13.63
N VAL A 70 -18.23 -20.04 -13.59
CA VAL A 70 -18.68 -18.65 -13.70
C VAL A 70 -18.15 -17.79 -12.54
N VAL A 71 -18.19 -18.30 -11.30
CA VAL A 71 -17.63 -17.57 -10.16
C VAL A 71 -16.12 -17.34 -10.34
N PHE A 72 -15.37 -18.38 -10.67
CA PHE A 72 -13.93 -18.28 -10.82
C PHE A 72 -13.53 -17.34 -11.96
N THR A 73 -14.18 -17.44 -13.12
CA THR A 73 -13.93 -16.56 -14.27
C THR A 73 -14.19 -15.08 -13.95
N LEU A 74 -15.17 -14.77 -13.10
CA LEU A 74 -15.42 -13.39 -12.63
C LEU A 74 -14.40 -12.93 -11.58
N LEU A 75 -13.92 -13.84 -10.73
CA LEU A 75 -12.94 -13.54 -9.69
C LEU A 75 -11.52 -13.39 -10.25
N GLN A 76 -11.15 -14.14 -11.28
CA GLN A 76 -9.82 -14.15 -11.89
C GLN A 76 -9.28 -12.73 -12.21
N PRO A 77 -9.99 -11.86 -12.94
CA PRO A 77 -9.48 -10.51 -13.23
C PRO A 77 -9.34 -9.64 -11.96
N LEU A 78 -10.09 -9.91 -10.89
CA LEU A 78 -9.94 -9.22 -9.61
C LEU A 78 -8.68 -9.70 -8.87
N ILE A 79 -8.41 -11.00 -8.91
CA ILE A 79 -7.22 -11.62 -8.34
C ILE A 79 -5.97 -11.08 -9.04
N ASP A 80 -5.95 -11.03 -10.37
CA ASP A 80 -4.83 -10.49 -11.15
C ASP A 80 -4.50 -9.04 -10.80
N LYS A 81 -5.54 -8.20 -10.74
CA LYS A 81 -5.38 -6.79 -10.32
C LYS A 81 -4.85 -6.70 -8.89
N ALA A 82 -5.31 -7.58 -7.99
CA ALA A 82 -4.85 -7.60 -6.62
C ALA A 82 -3.39 -8.04 -6.49
N ILE A 83 -2.96 -9.05 -7.26
CA ILE A 83 -1.56 -9.50 -7.37
C ILE A 83 -0.70 -8.35 -7.88
N ALA A 84 -1.04 -7.74 -9.02
CA ALA A 84 -0.26 -6.64 -9.61
C ALA A 84 -0.14 -5.44 -8.65
N ARG A 85 -1.24 -5.08 -7.96
CA ARG A 85 -1.23 -4.01 -6.95
C ARG A 85 -0.35 -4.36 -5.76
N SER A 86 -0.46 -5.58 -5.24
CA SER A 86 0.34 -6.08 -4.10
C SER A 86 1.82 -6.09 -4.45
N MET A 87 2.18 -6.61 -5.62
CA MET A 87 3.56 -6.63 -6.13
C MET A 87 4.15 -5.22 -6.26
N ARG A 88 3.41 -4.29 -6.87
CA ARG A 88 3.84 -2.88 -6.97
C ARG A 88 4.03 -2.24 -5.59
N ALA A 89 3.15 -2.54 -4.64
CA ALA A 89 3.26 -2.03 -3.28
C ALA A 89 4.49 -2.60 -2.55
N ARG A 90 4.77 -3.91 -2.70
CA ARG A 90 5.96 -4.58 -2.14
C ARG A 90 7.24 -4.00 -2.73
N ALA A 91 7.32 -3.84 -4.06
CA ALA A 91 8.47 -3.22 -4.73
C ALA A 91 8.68 -1.76 -4.28
N ALA A 92 7.61 -0.99 -4.08
CA ALA A 92 7.71 0.36 -3.53
C ALA A 92 8.19 0.35 -2.06
N ALA A 93 7.76 -0.60 -1.25
CA ALA A 93 8.21 -0.76 0.13
C ALA A 93 9.68 -1.20 0.21
N ALA A 94 10.13 -2.11 -0.66
CA ALA A 94 11.53 -2.52 -0.79
C ALA A 94 12.43 -1.31 -1.11
N ARG A 95 12.07 -0.51 -2.12
CA ARG A 95 12.81 0.74 -2.46
C ARG A 95 12.85 1.74 -1.31
N ARG A 96 11.77 1.86 -0.52
CA ARG A 96 11.77 2.72 0.68
C ARG A 96 12.73 2.19 1.76
N ARG A 97 12.83 0.87 1.92
CA ARG A 97 13.77 0.23 2.86
C ARG A 97 15.21 0.42 2.40
N GLU A 98 15.49 0.26 1.12
CA GLU A 98 16.82 0.50 0.54
C GLU A 98 17.26 1.95 0.71
N LEU A 99 16.40 2.94 0.38
CA LEU A 99 16.70 4.35 0.59
C LEU A 99 16.89 4.70 2.07
N ALA A 100 16.13 4.06 2.97
CA ALA A 100 16.32 4.24 4.41
C ALA A 100 17.64 3.61 4.89
N GLN A 101 18.04 2.45 4.37
CA GLN A 101 19.31 1.80 4.71
C GLN A 101 20.52 2.53 4.10
N ALA A 102 20.41 3.08 2.89
CA ALA A 102 21.44 3.87 2.22
C ALA A 102 21.59 5.29 2.78
N ALA A 103 20.59 5.80 3.52
CA ALA A 103 20.71 7.01 4.31
C ALA A 103 21.41 6.77 5.67
N ILE A 104 21.72 5.51 6.02
CA ILE A 104 22.33 5.10 7.29
C ILE A 104 23.87 4.82 7.24
N PRO A 105 24.61 4.74 6.11
CA PRO A 105 26.07 4.61 6.16
C PRO A 105 26.76 5.89 5.69
N ALA A 106 26.99 6.82 6.62
CA ALA A 106 28.03 7.86 6.49
C ALA A 106 28.52 8.31 7.88
N THR A 107 28.92 7.37 8.74
CA THR A 107 29.98 7.61 9.74
C THR A 107 30.57 6.29 10.24
N PRO A 108 31.76 5.88 9.78
CA PRO A 108 32.66 4.99 10.52
C PRO A 108 33.65 5.80 11.39
N THR A 109 33.60 5.57 12.71
CA THR A 109 34.64 5.45 13.80
C THR A 109 36.10 5.98 13.58
N PRO A 110 36.96 6.24 14.62
CA PRO A 110 36.84 6.08 16.10
C PRO A 110 37.44 7.23 16.97
N THR A 111 37.25 7.21 18.31
CA THR A 111 38.29 7.45 19.37
C THR A 111 37.71 7.74 20.78
N GLU A 112 38.27 6.98 21.73
CA GLU A 112 38.40 7.15 23.20
C GLU A 112 37.20 7.19 24.16
N ALA A 113 37.06 6.04 24.85
CA ALA A 113 36.99 5.85 26.31
C ALA A 113 36.73 7.06 27.22
N ILE A 114 35.75 6.91 28.12
CA ILE A 114 35.94 6.83 29.59
C ILE A 114 34.59 6.49 30.24
N GLN A 115 34.56 5.37 30.97
CA GLN A 115 33.65 5.05 32.08
C GLN A 115 34.51 5.01 33.35
N PRO A 116 34.01 5.21 34.60
CA PRO A 116 32.82 4.52 35.14
C PRO A 116 31.90 5.33 36.10
N ALA A 117 30.78 4.66 36.47
CA ALA A 117 29.69 5.04 37.39
C ALA A 117 30.12 5.08 38.90
N PRO A 118 29.27 5.45 39.91
CA PRO A 118 28.08 4.67 40.32
C PRO A 118 26.83 5.41 40.93
N ALA A 119 25.72 4.68 40.92
CA ALA A 119 24.47 4.61 41.74
C ALA A 119 24.05 5.71 42.77
N GLU A 120 22.76 6.08 42.80
CA GLU A 120 21.73 5.55 43.73
C GLU A 120 20.33 6.23 43.64
N SER A 121 19.30 5.37 43.57
CA SER A 121 17.99 5.35 44.25
C SER A 121 16.94 6.48 44.28
N ALA A 122 15.69 5.98 44.09
CA ALA A 122 14.37 6.45 44.54
C ALA A 122 13.73 7.64 43.77
N LYS A 123 12.44 7.64 43.42
CA LYS A 123 11.28 7.21 44.22
C LYS A 123 10.04 7.00 43.32
N SER A 124 9.15 6.14 43.80
CA SER A 124 7.73 5.87 43.44
C SER A 124 6.89 7.15 43.26
N SER A 125 5.67 7.19 42.72
CA SER A 125 4.49 6.32 42.79
C SER A 125 3.42 6.91 41.83
N ALA A 126 2.68 6.11 41.06
CA ALA A 126 1.25 5.78 41.24
C ALA A 126 0.23 6.94 41.22
N ALA A 127 -0.73 6.88 40.28
CA ALA A 127 -2.18 7.11 40.43
C ALA A 127 -2.80 6.99 39.01
N ASP A 128 -3.69 6.02 38.74
CA ASP A 128 -5.14 6.08 39.03
C ASP A 128 -5.82 7.11 38.11
N GLY A 129 -6.86 6.86 37.33
CA GLY A 129 -7.81 5.77 37.16
C GLY A 129 -8.92 6.28 36.22
N ALA A 130 -9.99 5.51 36.08
CA ALA A 130 -11.33 5.91 35.66
C ALA A 130 -11.69 6.01 34.15
N ALA A 131 -12.49 5.01 33.76
CA ALA A 131 -13.87 5.16 33.26
C ALA A 131 -14.12 5.65 31.82
N GLY A 132 -14.71 4.74 31.01
CA GLY A 132 -15.65 5.12 29.95
C GLY A 132 -16.95 5.69 30.54
N PRO A 133 -17.92 6.20 29.73
CA PRO A 133 -18.66 5.32 28.81
C PRO A 133 -19.18 5.96 27.49
N THR A 134 -19.69 5.05 26.65
CA THR A 134 -20.67 5.13 25.55
C THR A 134 -21.38 6.44 25.19
N THR A 135 -21.62 6.65 23.88
CA THR A 135 -22.99 6.73 23.29
C THR A 135 -22.94 6.84 21.75
N ALA A 136 -23.90 6.18 21.12
CA ALA A 136 -24.20 6.18 19.68
C ALA A 136 -25.03 7.42 19.26
N THR A 137 -25.18 7.65 17.95
CA THR A 137 -26.34 8.22 17.18
C THR A 137 -25.80 8.70 15.81
N SER A 138 -26.01 8.01 14.68
CA SER A 138 -27.16 8.03 13.75
C SER A 138 -27.49 9.39 13.08
N SER A 139 -27.36 9.46 11.75
CA SER A 139 -28.22 10.16 10.75
C SER A 139 -27.46 10.14 9.39
N GLU A 140 -27.94 9.50 8.32
CA GLU A 140 -28.96 9.98 7.35
C GLU A 140 -28.53 11.33 6.72
N GLU A 141 -28.52 11.58 5.41
CA GLU A 141 -29.48 11.24 4.36
C GLU A 141 -28.93 11.71 2.99
N LEU A 142 -29.45 11.12 1.91
CA LEU A 142 -29.69 11.69 0.56
C LEU A 142 -28.63 12.55 -0.15
N ARG A 143 -28.24 12.11 -1.35
CA ARG A 143 -28.72 12.71 -2.62
C ARG A 143 -28.74 11.68 -3.76
N GLN A 144 -29.94 11.46 -4.30
CA GLN A 144 -30.24 10.76 -5.55
C GLN A 144 -30.13 11.72 -6.76
N SER A 145 -30.17 11.15 -7.96
CA SER A 145 -30.51 11.70 -9.30
C SER A 145 -29.35 11.61 -10.28
N THR A 146 -29.38 10.67 -11.22
CA THR A 146 -30.17 10.68 -12.48
C THR A 146 -29.54 11.61 -13.52
N THR A 147 -29.01 11.00 -14.58
CA THR A 147 -29.23 11.49 -15.94
C THR A 147 -29.03 10.33 -16.92
N ASP A 148 -30.09 10.11 -17.67
CA ASP A 148 -30.22 9.31 -18.88
C ASP A 148 -29.14 9.56 -19.94
N GLY A 149 -29.04 8.61 -20.88
CA GLY A 149 -29.07 9.02 -22.29
C GLY A 149 -27.96 8.53 -23.21
N LEU A 150 -28.23 7.36 -23.80
CA LEU A 150 -28.00 7.02 -25.22
C LEU A 150 -26.64 6.43 -25.66
N PRO A 151 -26.67 5.28 -26.38
CA PRO A 151 -25.50 4.66 -27.01
C PRO A 151 -25.27 5.21 -28.42
N ASP A 152 -24.02 5.26 -28.86
CA ASP A 152 -23.72 5.38 -30.28
C ASP A 152 -22.71 4.32 -30.72
N ALA A 153 -23.10 3.63 -31.78
CA ALA A 153 -22.36 2.61 -32.45
C ALA A 153 -21.32 3.29 -33.34
N ASN A 154 -20.05 2.84 -33.29
CA ASN A 154 -19.28 2.90 -34.51
C ASN A 154 -18.34 1.71 -34.65
N ARG A 155 -18.66 0.97 -35.70
CA ARG A 155 -18.09 -0.28 -36.16
C ARG A 155 -17.35 0.09 -37.43
N GLN A 156 -16.03 0.20 -37.40
CA GLN A 156 -15.23 0.18 -38.61
C GLN A 156 -14.01 -0.72 -38.43
N SER A 157 -14.19 -1.91 -38.99
CA SER A 157 -13.21 -2.87 -39.44
C SER A 157 -12.29 -2.24 -40.49
N ALA A 158 -10.98 -2.51 -40.41
CA ALA A 158 -10.12 -2.56 -41.59
C ALA A 158 -8.91 -3.47 -41.28
N THR A 159 -9.09 -4.74 -41.63
CA THR A 159 -8.03 -5.65 -42.10
C THR A 159 -7.20 -4.97 -43.20
N ILE A 160 -5.88 -5.18 -43.21
CA ILE A 160 -5.02 -5.56 -44.36
C ILE A 160 -3.56 -5.53 -43.86
N GLU A 161 -3.01 -6.72 -43.59
CA GLU A 161 -1.62 -7.07 -43.94
C GLU A 161 -1.62 -7.48 -45.43
N PRO A 162 -0.53 -7.37 -46.22
CA PRO A 162 0.73 -8.06 -45.88
C PRO A 162 2.05 -7.47 -46.42
N SER A 163 3.15 -8.11 -46.00
CA SER A 163 4.26 -8.58 -46.86
C SER A 163 5.61 -7.85 -46.83
N ALA A 164 6.63 -8.70 -46.63
CA ALA A 164 8.00 -8.68 -47.17
C ALA A 164 9.09 -7.86 -46.45
N ALA A 165 9.83 -8.60 -45.61
CA ALA A 165 11.27 -8.85 -45.68
C ALA A 165 12.23 -7.68 -46.01
N ALA A 166 13.07 -7.30 -45.03
CA ALA A 166 14.54 -7.30 -45.12
C ALA A 166 15.17 -6.67 -43.86
N GLU A 167 15.79 -7.50 -43.02
CA GLU A 167 17.05 -7.16 -42.32
C GLU A 167 18.22 -7.72 -43.17
N PRO A 168 19.52 -7.34 -43.00
CA PRO A 168 20.16 -6.82 -41.78
C PRO A 168 21.29 -5.77 -41.99
N ALA A 169 21.90 -5.40 -40.84
CA ALA A 169 23.22 -4.77 -40.65
C ALA A 169 23.25 -3.24 -40.90
N GLU A 170 23.77 -2.40 -40.00
CA GLU A 170 25.15 -2.43 -39.48
C GLU A 170 25.28 -1.60 -38.19
N ALA A 171 26.22 -2.00 -37.35
CA ALA A 171 26.60 -1.30 -36.13
C ALA A 171 27.34 0.00 -36.42
N THR A 172 27.02 1.09 -35.72
CA THR A 172 27.98 2.13 -35.35
C THR A 172 27.45 2.89 -34.13
N ALA A 173 28.05 2.62 -32.98
CA ALA A 173 28.03 3.54 -31.85
C ALA A 173 29.00 4.69 -32.14
N PRO A 174 28.68 5.92 -31.70
CA PRO A 174 29.71 6.65 -30.97
C PRO A 174 29.19 7.21 -29.64
N ALA A 175 30.15 7.30 -28.74
CA ALA A 175 30.03 7.76 -27.37
C ALA A 175 29.82 9.28 -27.27
N ALA A 176 29.12 9.64 -26.18
CA ALA A 176 29.27 10.86 -25.40
C ALA A 176 29.08 12.22 -26.11
N GLU A 177 27.83 12.70 -26.10
CA GLU A 177 27.59 14.14 -25.95
C GLU A 177 26.38 14.35 -25.03
N ALA A 178 26.57 15.18 -24.01
CA ALA A 178 25.56 15.48 -23.01
C ALA A 178 24.34 16.13 -23.67
N LEU A 179 23.24 15.39 -23.74
CA LEU A 179 21.95 15.89 -24.18
C LEU A 179 21.59 17.16 -23.38
N PRO A 180 21.16 18.25 -24.05
CA PRO A 180 20.68 19.44 -23.36
C PRO A 180 19.50 19.06 -22.45
N PRO A 181 19.32 19.74 -21.29
CA PRO A 181 18.22 19.43 -20.38
C PRO A 181 16.91 19.55 -21.16
N ALA A 182 16.16 18.45 -21.20
CA ALA A 182 14.87 18.40 -21.88
C ALA A 182 13.99 19.59 -21.41
N PRO A 183 13.33 20.30 -22.33
CA PRO A 183 12.55 21.48 -21.98
C PRO A 183 11.50 21.08 -20.94
N LEU A 184 11.50 21.81 -19.82
CA LEU A 184 10.55 21.61 -18.72
C LEU A 184 9.15 21.64 -19.31
N THR A 185 8.44 20.52 -19.22
CA THR A 185 7.06 20.49 -19.71
C THR A 185 6.23 21.42 -18.82
N GLN A 186 5.20 22.08 -19.37
CA GLN A 186 4.27 22.90 -18.57
C GLN A 186 3.70 22.14 -17.35
N ARG A 187 3.64 20.80 -17.43
CA ARG A 187 3.21 19.92 -16.34
C ARG A 187 4.24 19.87 -15.20
N ASP A 188 5.53 19.89 -15.51
CA ASP A 188 6.61 19.87 -14.53
C ASP A 188 6.75 21.21 -13.82
N GLU A 189 6.56 22.33 -14.53
CA GLU A 189 6.49 23.65 -13.91
C GLU A 189 5.32 23.75 -12.92
N LYS A 190 4.14 23.23 -13.31
CA LYS A 190 2.98 23.19 -12.41
C LYS A 190 3.25 22.32 -11.18
N ARG A 191 4.01 21.23 -11.33
CA ARG A 191 4.43 20.38 -10.21
C ARG A 191 5.46 21.08 -9.32
N ALA A 192 6.39 21.82 -9.90
CA ALA A 192 7.39 22.61 -9.18
C ALA A 192 6.72 23.72 -8.33
N LYS A 193 5.82 24.51 -8.92
CA LYS A 193 5.04 25.54 -8.22
C LYS A 193 4.26 24.98 -7.02
N ARG A 194 3.69 23.78 -7.15
CA ARG A 194 3.00 23.11 -6.03
C ARG A 194 3.95 22.71 -4.90
N ARG A 195 5.16 22.26 -5.24
CA ARG A 195 6.20 21.92 -4.24
C ARG A 195 6.68 23.17 -3.49
N GLU A 196 6.92 24.25 -4.22
CA GLU A 196 7.32 25.54 -3.65
C GLU A 196 6.24 26.11 -2.72
N ALA A 197 4.98 26.13 -3.17
CA ALA A 197 3.86 26.58 -2.34
C ALA A 197 3.72 25.75 -1.05
N ALA A 198 3.97 24.44 -1.12
CA ALA A 198 3.96 23.58 0.07
C ALA A 198 5.12 23.89 1.04
N LEU A 199 6.31 24.22 0.53
CA LEU A 199 7.45 24.64 1.35
C LEU A 199 7.20 25.98 2.02
N ILE A 200 6.65 26.96 1.30
CA ILE A 200 6.27 28.27 1.84
C ILE A 200 5.29 28.09 3.00
N ARG A 201 4.21 27.31 2.82
CA ARG A 201 3.24 27.03 3.90
C ARG A 201 3.87 26.36 5.13
N ARG A 202 4.85 25.47 4.93
CA ARG A 202 5.59 24.84 6.04
C ARG A 202 6.45 25.85 6.79
N LEU A 203 7.15 26.73 6.08
CA LEU A 203 7.98 27.78 6.67
C LEU A 203 7.13 28.79 7.44
N GLU A 204 6.01 29.24 6.87
CA GLU A 204 5.07 30.14 7.56
C GLU A 204 4.50 29.50 8.84
N LYS A 205 4.09 28.23 8.78
CA LYS A 205 3.61 27.52 9.96
C LYS A 205 4.70 27.40 11.04
N ARG A 206 5.96 27.18 10.64
CA ARG A 206 7.10 27.15 11.56
C ARG A 206 7.36 28.53 12.16
N ARG A 207 7.38 29.59 11.35
CA ARG A 207 7.52 30.99 11.80
C ARG A 207 6.41 31.36 12.79
N LYS A 208 5.15 31.04 12.49
CA LYS A 208 4.00 31.28 13.38
C LYS A 208 4.14 30.55 14.72
N ARG A 209 4.63 29.30 14.70
CA ARG A 209 4.88 28.54 15.93
C ARG A 209 6.00 29.16 16.78
N LEU A 210 7.05 29.67 16.14
CA LEU A 210 8.14 30.38 16.84
C LEU A 210 7.65 31.72 17.40
N ALA A 211 6.88 32.49 16.63
CA ALA A 211 6.27 33.73 17.11
C ALA A 211 5.39 33.50 18.34
N ARG A 212 4.56 32.44 18.35
CA ARG A 212 3.76 32.07 19.54
C ARG A 212 4.59 31.67 20.76
N ARG A 213 5.83 31.21 20.57
CA ARG A 213 6.75 30.90 21.67
C ARG A 213 7.48 32.15 22.17
N GLN A 214 7.67 33.12 21.28
CA GLN A 214 8.34 34.39 21.57
C GLN A 214 7.38 35.50 22.01
N SER A 215 6.07 35.33 21.85
CA SER A 215 5.09 36.09 22.60
C SER A 215 5.13 35.55 24.03
N PRO A 216 5.85 36.20 24.99
CA PRO A 216 5.62 35.88 26.39
C PRO A 216 4.12 36.07 26.61
N SER A 217 3.51 35.10 27.31
CA SER A 217 2.17 35.23 27.85
C SER A 217 2.11 36.50 28.70
N SER A 218 1.79 37.62 28.06
CA SER A 218 1.41 38.84 28.72
C SER A 218 0.09 38.55 29.40
N GLN A 219 0.16 38.60 30.73
CA GLN A 219 -0.93 38.62 31.71
C GLN A 219 -1.25 37.29 32.40
N GLN A 220 -0.49 37.02 33.47
CA GLN A 220 -1.10 36.91 34.80
C GLN A 220 -1.68 38.28 35.19
N ARG A 221 -2.98 38.34 35.52
CA ARG A 221 -3.57 38.95 36.73
C ARG A 221 -5.07 39.19 36.54
#